data_AF-A0AAT9LPT8-F1
#
_entry.id   AF-A0AAT9LPT8-F1
#
_cell.length_a   1.000
_cell.length_b   1.000
_cell.length_c   1.000
_cell.angle_alpha   90.00
_cell.angle_beta   90.00
_cell.angle_gamma   90.00
#
_symmetry.space_group_name_H-M   'P 1'
#
loop_
_entity.id
_entity.type
_entity.pdbx_description
1 polymer ?
#
loop_
_entity_poly.entity_id
_entity_poly.type
_entity_poly.pdbx_seq_one_letter_code
_entity_poly.pdbx_strand_id
1 'polypeptide(L)'
;MEEIRRIPDVDNEQIGGDEPSIRVPPEGAQVPTRTCLGLQPPRDRGIGHRPRPIHRAQCLAAPRREPEAIPERKPRVDLVKFGGRLAVVCLGASTTGAGLALMIRARLGAQPWDVLHLALAKLLNVSPGTVIIGVSLLVLIFWWPLRQRPGLGTLAMTILPGACCDLVLSVVPVPADLALRAALLAGGIAVFSVGTALVIRGGLGPGARDGLMTGACARWGLSVRTVRTGLELGVLILGLVLANPVQAIATGTAGPGTVAIALTLGPLIGVLLKQRIAKTPTTPTPTPTTQPQVSPS
;
A
#
# COMPACT_ATOMS: atom_id res chain seq x y z
N MET A 1 -30.61 -29.33 -29.85
CA MET A 1 -29.87 -28.06 -30.01
C MET A 1 -29.64 -27.48 -28.61
N GLU A 2 -28.79 -28.03 -27.74
CA GLU A 2 -27.38 -28.46 -27.95
C GLU A 2 -26.54 -27.22 -28.32
N GLU A 3 -25.43 -26.84 -27.70
CA GLU A 3 -24.58 -27.31 -26.62
C GLU A 3 -23.57 -26.15 -26.37
N ILE A 4 -22.97 -26.09 -25.17
CA ILE A 4 -21.57 -25.65 -24.91
C ILE A 4 -21.16 -24.18 -25.21
N ARG A 5 -20.80 -23.43 -24.15
CA ARG A 5 -19.39 -23.39 -23.69
C ARG A 5 -19.24 -22.94 -22.22
N ARG A 6 -18.64 -23.85 -21.44
CA ARG A 6 -18.17 -23.72 -20.06
C ARG A 6 -17.10 -22.62 -19.92
N ILE A 7 -17.09 -21.93 -18.78
CA ILE A 7 -15.89 -21.29 -18.20
C ILE A 7 -15.82 -21.74 -16.73
N PRO A 8 -14.64 -22.13 -16.21
CA PRO A 8 -14.53 -22.90 -14.96
C PRO A 8 -14.69 -22.05 -13.70
N ASP A 9 -15.25 -22.70 -12.69
CA ASP A 9 -15.16 -22.36 -11.27
C ASP A 9 -13.69 -22.11 -10.87
N VAL A 10 -13.43 -21.00 -10.20
CA VAL A 10 -12.13 -20.75 -9.55
C VAL A 10 -12.38 -20.83 -8.05
N ASP A 11 -11.81 -21.88 -7.50
CA ASP A 11 -11.90 -22.31 -6.12
C ASP A 11 -11.57 -21.21 -5.10
N ASN A 12 -12.52 -21.06 -4.18
CA ASN A 12 -12.37 -20.98 -2.73
C ASN A 12 -10.93 -21.23 -2.20
N GLU A 13 -10.12 -20.18 -2.03
CA GLU A 13 -8.93 -20.23 -1.18
C GLU A 13 -9.23 -19.76 0.24
N GLN A 14 -9.12 -20.73 1.15
CA GLN A 14 -9.09 -20.66 2.61
C GLN A 14 -8.47 -19.40 3.22
N ILE A 15 -9.26 -18.71 4.03
CA ILE A 15 -8.77 -17.90 5.15
C ILE A 15 -8.44 -18.86 6.28
N GLY A 16 -7.20 -19.36 6.30
CA GLY A 16 -6.60 -20.05 7.44
C GLY A 16 -5.99 -19.03 8.40
N GLY A 17 -6.39 -19.09 9.67
CA GLY A 17 -5.89 -18.22 10.72
C GLY A 17 -4.42 -18.41 11.05
N ASP A 18 -3.83 -17.36 11.64
CA ASP A 18 -2.47 -17.31 12.16
C ASP A 18 -2.23 -18.43 13.20
N GLU A 19 -1.51 -19.48 12.80
CA GLU A 19 -0.82 -20.40 13.72
C GLU A 19 0.66 -19.98 13.80
N PRO A 20 1.25 -19.84 15.00
CA PRO A 20 2.66 -19.48 15.12
C PRO A 20 3.55 -20.65 14.69
N SER A 21 4.29 -20.44 13.61
CA SER A 21 5.34 -21.33 13.09
C SER A 21 6.34 -21.72 14.20
N ILE A 22 6.21 -22.95 14.72
CA ILE A 22 7.25 -23.61 15.50
C ILE A 22 8.36 -24.02 14.52
N ARG A 23 9.50 -23.33 14.57
CA ARG A 23 10.71 -23.82 13.88
C ARG A 23 11.23 -25.07 14.59
N VAL A 24 11.09 -26.21 13.92
CA VAL A 24 11.83 -27.42 14.25
C VAL A 24 13.32 -27.17 13.93
N PRO A 25 14.25 -27.43 14.84
CA PRO A 25 15.68 -27.29 14.56
C PRO A 25 16.13 -28.33 13.52
N PRO A 26 17.17 -28.04 12.71
CA PRO A 26 17.64 -28.95 11.68
C PRO A 26 18.11 -30.28 12.30
N GLU A 27 17.66 -31.37 11.68
CA GLU A 27 18.04 -32.74 11.99
C GLU A 27 19.56 -32.88 11.84
N GLY A 28 20.28 -32.97 12.96
CA GLY A 28 21.75 -33.02 12.98
C GLY A 28 22.43 -32.20 14.10
N ALA A 29 21.69 -31.44 14.90
CA ALA A 29 22.27 -30.80 16.09
C ALA A 29 22.58 -31.85 17.18
N GLN A 30 23.86 -32.17 17.35
CA GLN A 30 24.35 -33.09 18.37
C GLN A 30 23.90 -32.66 19.77
N VAL A 31 23.05 -33.49 20.38
CA VAL A 31 22.76 -33.42 21.81
C VAL A 31 24.02 -33.88 22.55
N PRO A 32 24.61 -33.09 23.47
CA PRO A 32 25.76 -33.55 24.22
C PRO A 32 25.34 -34.71 25.11
N THR A 33 25.81 -35.92 24.77
CA THR A 33 25.63 -37.13 25.57
C THR A 33 26.40 -36.94 26.87
N ARG A 34 25.71 -36.60 27.97
CA ARG A 34 26.32 -36.69 29.29
C ARG A 34 26.49 -38.17 29.63
N THR A 35 27.74 -38.61 29.58
CA THR A 35 28.25 -39.86 30.12
C THR A 35 27.73 -40.06 31.54
N CYS A 36 26.80 -41.00 31.73
CA CYS A 36 26.50 -41.56 33.05
C CYS A 36 27.66 -42.47 33.45
N LEU A 37 28.70 -41.86 34.01
CA LEU A 37 29.84 -42.56 34.59
C LEU A 37 29.40 -43.22 35.91
N GLY A 38 29.43 -44.55 35.93
CA GLY A 38 29.62 -45.33 37.14
C GLY A 38 28.36 -45.69 37.93
N LEU A 39 27.74 -46.82 37.57
CA LEU A 39 27.14 -47.78 38.51
C LEU A 39 27.05 -49.14 37.78
N GLN A 40 28.06 -49.99 37.95
CA GLN A 40 27.98 -51.39 37.53
C GLN A 40 27.08 -52.16 38.50
N PRO A 41 26.12 -52.99 38.02
CA PRO A 41 25.39 -53.89 38.91
C PRO A 41 26.29 -55.06 39.36
N PRO A 42 26.18 -55.51 40.62
CA PRO A 42 26.99 -56.62 41.12
C PRO A 42 26.53 -57.96 40.52
N ARG A 43 27.49 -58.84 40.24
CA ARG A 43 27.28 -60.22 39.81
C ARG A 43 26.58 -61.03 40.90
N ASP A 44 25.46 -61.65 40.53
CA ASP A 44 24.69 -62.59 41.34
C ASP A 44 25.56 -63.77 41.85
N ARG A 45 25.57 -63.96 43.17
CA ARG A 45 25.69 -65.28 43.80
C ARG A 45 24.54 -65.39 44.79
N GLY A 46 23.75 -66.45 44.64
CA GLY A 46 22.50 -66.64 45.36
C GLY A 46 22.66 -66.69 46.88
N ILE A 47 21.56 -66.34 47.56
CA ILE A 47 20.94 -66.98 48.73
C ILE A 47 19.76 -66.07 49.13
N GLY A 48 18.63 -66.69 49.47
CA GLY A 48 17.33 -66.03 49.62
C GLY A 48 17.28 -64.89 50.64
N HIS A 49 16.57 -63.82 50.27
CA HIS A 49 15.89 -62.94 51.20
C HIS A 49 14.75 -62.19 50.49
N ARG A 50 13.62 -62.04 51.19
CA ARG A 50 12.37 -61.40 50.73
C ARG A 50 12.60 -59.98 50.17
N PRO A 51 11.84 -59.54 49.16
CA PRO A 51 11.94 -58.17 48.66
C PRO A 51 11.31 -57.18 49.64
N ARG A 52 12.08 -56.18 50.09
CA ARG A 52 11.53 -54.94 50.67
C ARG A 52 11.24 -53.96 49.53
N PRO A 53 10.09 -53.26 49.51
CA PRO A 53 9.82 -52.28 48.47
C PRO A 53 10.75 -51.07 48.63
N ILE A 54 11.52 -50.81 47.58
CA ILE A 54 12.47 -49.70 47.48
C ILE A 54 11.66 -48.40 47.33
N HIS A 55 11.93 -47.45 48.24
CA HIS A 55 11.39 -46.10 48.18
C HIS A 55 11.60 -45.48 46.80
N ARG A 56 10.50 -44.99 46.21
CA ARG A 56 10.45 -44.15 45.01
C ARG A 56 11.46 -43.01 45.18
N ALA A 57 12.63 -43.12 44.54
CA ALA A 57 13.55 -42.01 44.43
C ALA A 57 12.84 -40.89 43.65
N GLN A 58 12.44 -39.84 44.36
CA GLN A 58 11.97 -38.61 43.77
C GLN A 58 13.12 -38.04 42.93
N CYS A 59 13.03 -38.21 41.60
CA CYS A 59 13.74 -37.36 40.68
C CYS A 59 13.23 -35.93 40.91
N LEU A 60 13.95 -35.16 41.72
CA LEU A 60 13.82 -33.71 41.78
C LEU A 60 14.10 -33.18 40.37
N ALA A 61 13.03 -32.85 39.65
CA ALA A 61 13.12 -32.14 38.39
C ALA A 61 13.87 -30.83 38.64
N ALA A 62 15.04 -30.69 38.02
CA ALA A 62 15.75 -29.41 38.00
C ALA A 62 14.82 -28.35 37.39
N PRO A 63 14.75 -27.13 37.96
CA PRO A 63 13.92 -26.08 37.41
C PRO A 63 14.36 -25.80 35.97
N ARG A 64 13.41 -25.87 35.02
CA ARG A 64 13.65 -25.45 33.63
C ARG A 64 14.09 -23.99 33.68
N ARG A 65 15.31 -23.68 33.23
CA ARG A 65 15.68 -22.30 32.94
C ARG A 65 14.77 -21.84 31.80
N GLU A 66 13.91 -20.87 32.08
CA GLU A 66 13.14 -20.20 31.03
C GLU A 66 14.13 -19.62 30.02
N PRO A 67 13.86 -19.74 28.70
CA PRO A 67 14.70 -19.13 27.69
C PRO A 67 14.67 -17.62 27.92
N GLU A 68 15.83 -17.07 28.29
CA GLU A 68 16.05 -15.65 28.45
C GLU A 68 15.60 -14.93 27.17
N ALA A 69 14.55 -14.12 27.28
CA ALA A 69 13.96 -13.43 26.15
C ALA A 69 15.01 -12.54 25.49
N ILE A 70 15.40 -12.88 24.26
CA ILE A 70 16.28 -12.04 23.45
C ILE A 70 15.58 -10.68 23.30
N PRO A 71 16.14 -9.57 23.80
CA PRO A 71 15.49 -8.28 23.73
C PRO A 71 15.26 -7.92 22.26
N GLU A 72 13.98 -7.77 21.87
CA GLU A 72 13.60 -7.33 20.54
C GLU A 72 14.27 -5.98 20.24
N ARG A 73 15.21 -5.99 19.30
CA ARG A 73 15.87 -4.77 18.85
C ARG A 73 14.85 -3.97 18.04
N LYS A 74 14.28 -2.91 18.64
CA LYS A 74 13.37 -1.97 17.96
C LYS A 74 14.00 -1.56 16.63
N PRO A 75 13.34 -1.75 15.46
CA PRO A 75 13.94 -1.46 14.18
C PRO A 75 14.32 0.03 14.14
N ARG A 76 15.63 0.32 14.11
CA ARG A 76 16.10 1.71 13.95
C ARG A 76 15.73 2.14 12.54
N VAL A 77 14.90 3.17 12.44
CA VAL A 77 14.64 3.83 11.17
C VAL A 77 15.97 4.39 10.67
N ASP A 78 16.42 3.93 9.51
CA ASP A 78 17.58 4.51 8.84
C ASP A 78 17.20 5.91 8.36
N LEU A 79 17.56 6.92 9.16
CA LEU A 79 17.14 8.30 8.98
C LEU A 79 17.61 8.88 7.63
N VAL A 80 18.74 8.39 7.11
CA VAL A 80 19.27 8.79 5.80
C VAL A 80 18.39 8.24 4.68
N LYS A 81 18.03 6.95 4.74
CA LYS A 81 17.08 6.35 3.77
C LYS A 81 15.70 6.98 3.86
N PHE A 82 15.22 7.27 5.07
CA PHE A 82 13.95 7.96 5.28
C PHE A 82 13.96 9.36 4.67
N GLY A 83 15.00 10.16 4.93
CA GLY A 83 15.16 11.50 4.38
C GLY A 83 15.19 11.50 2.85
N GLY A 84 15.93 10.57 2.24
CA GLY A 84 15.97 10.43 0.77
C GLY A 84 14.59 10.09 0.17
N ARG A 85 13.85 9.17 0.80
CA ARG A 85 12.48 8.83 0.36
C ARG A 85 11.53 10.02 0.54
N LEU A 86 11.68 10.79 1.62
CA LEU A 86 10.86 11.97 1.87
C LEU A 86 11.12 13.07 0.83
N ALA A 87 12.38 13.31 0.48
CA ALA A 87 12.73 14.25 -0.58
C ALA A 87 12.08 13.85 -1.92
N VAL A 88 12.09 12.55 -2.27
CA VAL A 88 11.42 12.04 -3.47
C VAL A 88 9.90 12.24 -3.41
N VAL A 89 9.27 12.02 -2.26
CA VAL A 89 7.84 12.30 -2.07
C VAL A 89 7.54 13.79 -2.21
N CYS A 90 8.34 14.66 -1.59
CA CYS A 90 8.13 16.11 -1.68
C CYS A 90 8.28 16.61 -3.11
N LEU A 91 9.31 16.14 -3.83
CA LEU A 91 9.52 16.45 -5.24
C LEU A 91 8.34 15.94 -6.09
N GLY A 92 7.92 14.70 -5.85
CA GLY A 92 6.78 14.10 -6.54
C GLY A 92 5.50 14.89 -6.30
N ALA A 93 5.17 15.20 -5.06
CA ALA A 93 3.96 15.94 -4.68
C ALA A 93 3.94 17.36 -5.26
N SER A 94 5.09 18.05 -5.27
CA SER A 94 5.25 19.36 -5.90
C SER A 94 5.02 19.28 -7.41
N THR A 95 5.60 18.26 -8.06
CA THR A 95 5.43 17.99 -9.49
C THR A 95 3.98 17.66 -9.85
N THR A 96 3.29 16.89 -8.99
CA THR A 96 1.85 16.61 -9.13
C THR A 96 1.04 17.90 -9.09
N GLY A 97 1.32 18.80 -8.13
CA GLY A 97 0.69 20.12 -8.05
C GLY A 97 0.92 20.99 -9.28
N ALA A 98 2.13 20.97 -9.84
CA ALA A 98 2.45 21.68 -11.08
C ALA A 98 1.66 21.12 -12.27
N GLY A 99 1.67 19.80 -12.47
CA GLY A 99 0.91 19.15 -13.54
C GLY A 99 -0.59 19.41 -13.43
N LEU A 100 -1.11 19.42 -12.20
CA LEU A 100 -2.47 19.79 -11.87
C LEU A 100 -2.82 21.21 -12.34
N ALA A 101 -2.00 22.20 -11.99
CA ALA A 101 -2.20 23.58 -12.43
C ALA A 101 -2.18 23.73 -13.96
N LEU A 102 -1.32 23.00 -14.67
CA LEU A 102 -1.29 23.00 -16.14
C LEU A 102 -2.60 22.45 -16.73
N MET A 103 -3.12 21.34 -16.19
CA MET A 103 -4.42 20.79 -16.62
C MET A 103 -5.57 21.78 -16.34
N ILE A 104 -5.56 22.45 -15.20
CA ILE A 104 -6.55 23.50 -14.87
C ILE A 104 -6.47 24.66 -15.88
N ARG A 105 -5.25 25.14 -16.19
CA ARG A 105 -5.03 26.25 -17.13
C ARG A 105 -5.38 25.91 -18.57
N ALA A 106 -5.35 24.63 -18.93
CA ALA A 106 -5.83 24.19 -20.23
C ALA A 106 -7.34 24.44 -20.40
N ARG A 107 -8.14 24.44 -19.33
CA ARG A 107 -9.61 24.63 -19.38
C ARG A 107 -10.29 23.72 -20.40
N LEU A 108 -9.83 22.48 -20.55
CA LEU A 108 -10.44 21.49 -21.46
C LEU A 108 -11.16 20.36 -20.70
N GLY A 109 -11.17 20.44 -19.38
CA GLY A 109 -11.64 19.42 -18.47
C GLY A 109 -10.61 19.17 -17.37
N ALA A 110 -11.10 18.75 -16.22
CA ALA A 110 -10.30 18.37 -15.06
C ALA A 110 -10.63 16.92 -14.64
N GLN A 111 -9.76 16.33 -13.82
CA GLN A 111 -10.03 15.02 -13.20
C GLN A 111 -11.18 15.14 -12.17
N PRO A 112 -11.88 14.04 -11.83
CA PRO A 112 -13.10 14.06 -11.01
C PRO A 112 -13.02 14.89 -9.73
N TRP A 113 -11.95 14.71 -8.95
CA TRP A 113 -11.72 15.44 -7.71
C TRP A 113 -11.51 16.94 -7.94
N ASP A 114 -10.87 17.31 -9.04
CA ASP A 114 -10.61 18.72 -9.35
C ASP A 114 -11.85 19.44 -9.87
N VAL A 115 -12.81 18.73 -10.45
CA VAL A 115 -14.12 19.31 -10.74
C VAL A 115 -14.78 19.77 -9.44
N LEU A 116 -14.71 18.96 -8.38
CA LEU A 116 -15.17 19.35 -7.05
C LEU A 116 -14.34 20.49 -6.45
N HIS A 117 -13.01 20.41 -6.51
CA HIS A 117 -12.14 21.46 -5.97
C HIS A 117 -12.38 22.81 -6.63
N LEU A 118 -12.51 22.84 -7.96
CA LEU A 118 -12.75 24.07 -8.71
C LEU A 118 -14.15 24.64 -8.44
N ALA A 119 -15.16 23.78 -8.29
CA ALA A 119 -16.51 24.19 -7.90
C ALA A 119 -16.51 24.86 -6.52
N LEU A 120 -15.87 24.23 -5.54
CA LEU A 120 -15.75 24.75 -4.17
C LEU A 120 -14.89 26.02 -4.11
N ALA A 121 -13.79 26.09 -4.87
CA ALA A 121 -12.93 27.27 -4.90
C ALA A 121 -13.71 28.51 -5.37
N LYS A 122 -14.56 28.32 -6.38
CA LYS A 122 -15.45 29.36 -6.86
C LYS A 122 -16.53 29.73 -5.85
N LEU A 123 -17.17 28.73 -5.23
CA LEU A 123 -18.26 28.95 -4.26
C LEU A 123 -17.78 29.66 -2.99
N LEU A 124 -16.60 29.29 -2.50
CA LEU A 124 -16.00 29.83 -1.28
C LEU A 124 -15.15 31.08 -1.54
N ASN A 125 -14.96 31.46 -2.81
CA ASN A 125 -14.11 32.57 -3.24
C ASN A 125 -12.67 32.49 -2.69
N VAL A 126 -12.07 31.30 -2.77
CA VAL A 126 -10.69 31.02 -2.37
C VAL A 126 -9.92 30.36 -3.51
N SER A 127 -8.59 30.27 -3.39
CA SER A 127 -7.77 29.66 -4.43
C SER A 127 -8.02 28.15 -4.58
N PRO A 128 -7.87 27.57 -5.79
CA PRO A 128 -7.98 26.12 -5.99
C PRO A 128 -7.04 25.31 -5.08
N GLY A 129 -5.80 25.76 -4.90
CA GLY A 129 -4.82 25.11 -4.03
C GLY A 129 -5.27 25.04 -2.57
N THR A 130 -5.86 26.11 -2.05
CA THR A 130 -6.43 26.14 -0.69
C THR A 130 -7.53 25.09 -0.52
N VAL A 131 -8.42 24.95 -1.52
CA VAL A 131 -9.47 23.92 -1.49
C VAL A 131 -8.90 22.52 -1.58
N ILE A 132 -7.92 22.28 -2.44
CA ILE A 132 -7.25 20.97 -2.57
C ILE A 132 -6.69 20.54 -1.20
N ILE A 133 -6.02 21.45 -0.49
CA ILE A 133 -5.48 21.18 0.85
C ILE A 133 -6.63 20.94 1.84
N GLY A 134 -7.62 21.82 1.87
CA GLY A 134 -8.76 21.73 2.79
C GLY A 134 -9.56 20.45 2.65
N VAL A 135 -9.90 20.06 1.42
CA VAL A 135 -10.61 18.80 1.12
C VAL A 135 -9.74 17.60 1.48
N SER A 136 -8.43 17.64 1.19
CA SER A 136 -7.51 16.55 1.55
C SER A 136 -7.40 16.38 3.06
N LEU A 137 -7.32 17.47 3.83
CA LEU A 137 -7.35 17.45 5.29
C LEU A 137 -8.69 16.91 5.82
N LEU A 138 -9.81 17.30 5.21
CA LEU A 138 -11.13 16.77 5.56
C LEU A 138 -11.21 15.26 5.33
N VAL A 139 -10.65 14.76 4.21
CA VAL A 139 -10.56 13.32 3.93
C VAL A 139 -9.69 12.61 4.97
N LEU A 140 -8.60 13.22 5.45
CA LEU A 140 -7.79 12.66 6.54
C LEU A 140 -8.55 12.60 7.86
N ILE A 141 -9.47 13.54 8.15
CA ILE A 141 -10.35 13.44 9.33
C ILE A 141 -11.25 12.20 9.22
N PHE A 142 -11.76 11.91 8.01
CA PHE A 142 -12.50 10.68 7.75
C PHE A 142 -11.66 9.40 7.88
N TRP A 143 -10.34 9.47 8.08
CA TRP A 143 -9.55 8.30 8.42
C TRP A 143 -9.71 7.86 9.88
N TRP A 144 -10.18 8.74 10.78
CA TRP A 144 -10.39 8.39 12.18
C TRP A 144 -11.29 7.14 12.36
N PRO A 145 -12.45 7.01 11.69
CA PRO A 145 -13.22 5.77 11.71
C PRO A 145 -12.54 4.59 10.98
N LEU A 146 -11.63 4.87 10.05
CA LEU A 146 -10.87 3.85 9.29
C LEU A 146 -9.62 3.37 10.06
N ARG A 147 -9.30 3.95 11.22
CA ARG A 147 -8.12 3.61 12.07
C ARG A 147 -6.77 3.69 11.34
N GLN A 148 -6.66 4.49 10.28
CA GLN A 148 -5.39 4.73 9.59
C GLN A 148 -4.63 5.89 10.23
N ARG A 149 -3.30 5.73 10.40
CA ARG A 149 -2.44 6.78 10.99
C ARG A 149 -1.70 7.53 9.87
N PRO A 150 -1.98 8.82 9.65
CA PRO A 150 -1.25 9.61 8.65
C PRO A 150 0.20 9.79 9.08
N GLY A 151 1.13 9.60 8.13
CA GLY A 151 2.55 9.85 8.32
C GLY A 151 3.01 11.17 7.69
N LEU A 152 4.30 11.50 7.86
CA LEU A 152 4.91 12.69 7.23
C LEU A 152 4.78 12.68 5.70
N GLY A 153 4.88 11.50 5.07
CA GLY A 153 4.64 11.35 3.63
C GLY A 153 3.22 11.74 3.24
N THR A 154 2.22 11.29 3.99
CA THR A 154 0.81 11.64 3.76
C THR A 154 0.59 13.16 3.88
N LEU A 155 1.19 13.82 4.87
CA LEU A 155 1.10 15.27 5.02
C LEU A 155 1.74 16.00 3.83
N ALA A 156 2.92 15.58 3.39
CA ALA A 156 3.57 16.12 2.21
C ALA A 156 2.69 15.98 0.95
N MET A 157 2.11 14.79 0.73
CA MET A 157 1.17 14.53 -0.37
C MET A 157 -0.17 15.28 -0.25
N THR A 158 -0.51 15.77 0.95
CA THR A 158 -1.75 16.51 1.21
C THR A 158 -1.56 18.01 0.99
N ILE A 159 -0.42 18.56 1.42
CA ILE A 159 -0.17 20.00 1.44
C ILE A 159 0.50 20.49 0.14
N LEU A 160 1.56 19.82 -0.30
CA LEU A 160 2.40 20.29 -1.41
C LEU A 160 1.65 20.40 -2.74
N PRO A 161 0.77 19.46 -3.15
CA PRO A 161 0.10 19.57 -4.43
C PRO A 161 -0.75 20.84 -4.54
N GLY A 162 -1.47 21.22 -3.48
CA GLY A 162 -2.27 22.45 -3.47
C GLY A 162 -1.40 23.70 -3.48
N ALA A 163 -0.36 23.75 -2.64
CA ALA A 163 0.55 24.90 -2.58
C ALA A 163 1.29 25.13 -3.91
N CYS A 164 1.82 24.06 -4.51
CA CYS A 164 2.47 24.14 -5.82
C CYS A 164 1.48 24.41 -6.95
N CYS A 165 0.23 23.95 -6.84
CA CYS A 165 -0.83 24.29 -7.80
C CYS A 165 -1.03 25.81 -7.83
N ASP A 166 -1.26 26.46 -6.70
CA ASP A 166 -1.45 27.91 -6.65
C ASP A 166 -0.21 28.69 -7.13
N LEU A 167 1.00 28.22 -6.80
CA LEU A 167 2.24 28.83 -7.28
C LEU A 167 2.37 28.76 -8.80
N VAL A 168 2.00 27.63 -9.42
CA VAL A 168 2.04 27.51 -10.88
C VAL A 168 0.88 28.28 -11.52
N LEU A 169 -0.29 28.30 -10.89
CA LEU A 169 -1.41 29.12 -11.35
C LEU A 169 -1.07 30.62 -11.28
N SER A 170 -0.26 31.11 -10.35
CA SER A 170 0.06 32.54 -10.30
C SER A 170 0.94 33.01 -11.47
N VAL A 171 1.69 32.09 -12.09
CA VAL A 171 2.64 32.42 -13.19
C VAL A 171 2.19 31.96 -14.57
N VAL A 172 1.41 30.87 -14.67
CA VAL A 172 0.95 30.33 -15.96
C VAL A 172 -0.39 30.96 -16.35
N PRO A 173 -0.47 31.81 -17.39
CA PRO A 173 -1.74 32.34 -17.86
C PRO A 173 -2.58 31.27 -18.59
N VAL A 174 -3.87 31.56 -18.81
CA VAL A 174 -4.72 30.72 -19.68
C VAL A 174 -4.39 31.06 -21.13
N PRO A 175 -3.95 30.11 -21.97
CA PRO A 175 -3.75 30.37 -23.40
C PRO A 175 -5.08 30.63 -24.10
N ALA A 176 -5.11 31.58 -25.05
CA ALA A 176 -6.29 31.84 -25.86
C ALA A 176 -6.50 30.75 -26.93
N ASP A 177 -5.41 30.29 -27.54
CA ASP A 177 -5.42 29.32 -28.62
C ASP A 177 -5.74 27.89 -28.15
N LEU A 178 -6.56 27.19 -28.92
CA LEU A 178 -7.01 25.84 -28.60
C LEU A 178 -5.89 24.81 -28.68
N ALA A 179 -4.98 24.93 -29.65
CA ALA A 179 -3.86 24.00 -29.79
C ALA A 179 -2.89 24.16 -28.62
N LEU A 180 -2.62 25.40 -28.17
CA LEU A 180 -1.85 25.64 -26.95
C LEU A 180 -2.53 25.07 -25.70
N ARG A 181 -3.86 25.19 -25.58
CA ARG A 181 -4.61 24.57 -24.47
C ARG A 181 -4.52 23.05 -24.50
N ALA A 182 -4.61 22.44 -25.68
CA ALA A 182 -4.46 20.99 -25.85
C ALA A 182 -3.04 20.52 -25.51
N ALA A 183 -2.01 21.25 -25.95
CA ALA A 183 -0.61 20.97 -25.59
C ALA A 183 -0.39 21.12 -24.08
N LEU A 184 -0.99 22.14 -23.46
CA LEU A 184 -0.91 22.37 -22.02
C LEU A 184 -1.60 21.25 -21.23
N LEU A 185 -2.74 20.75 -21.71
CA LEU A 185 -3.41 19.58 -21.13
C LEU A 185 -2.53 18.34 -21.21
N ALA A 186 -1.99 18.02 -22.38
CA ALA A 186 -1.13 16.85 -22.59
C ALA A 186 0.15 16.93 -21.74
N GLY A 187 0.81 18.09 -21.72
CA GLY A 187 1.95 18.35 -20.86
C GLY A 187 1.61 18.25 -19.38
N GLY A 188 0.45 18.78 -18.97
CA GLY A 188 -0.07 18.68 -17.61
C GLY A 188 -0.30 17.23 -17.17
N ILE A 189 -0.91 16.41 -18.03
CA ILE A 189 -1.08 14.96 -17.78
C ILE A 189 0.28 14.29 -17.60
N ALA A 190 1.25 14.56 -18.49
CA ALA A 190 2.58 13.97 -18.40
C ALA A 190 3.31 14.36 -17.10
N VAL A 191 3.34 15.64 -16.76
CA VAL A 191 3.96 16.15 -15.53
C VAL A 191 3.26 15.57 -14.29
N PHE A 192 1.93 15.55 -14.28
CA PHE A 192 1.16 14.98 -13.18
C PHE A 192 1.45 13.48 -12.99
N SER A 193 1.51 12.71 -14.08
CA SER A 193 1.85 11.28 -14.03
C SER A 193 3.27 11.02 -13.52
N VAL A 194 4.24 11.86 -13.91
CA VAL A 194 5.62 11.79 -13.37
C VAL A 194 5.63 12.08 -11.88
N GLY A 195 4.98 13.16 -11.43
CA GLY A 195 4.88 13.50 -10.01
C GLY A 195 4.24 12.37 -9.19
N THR A 196 3.13 11.82 -9.69
CA THR A 196 2.41 10.72 -9.04
C THR A 196 3.28 9.46 -8.97
N ALA A 197 4.02 9.12 -10.03
CA ALA A 197 4.95 7.98 -9.99
C ALA A 197 6.08 8.18 -8.96
N LEU A 198 6.59 9.40 -8.80
CA LEU A 198 7.60 9.72 -7.78
C LEU A 198 7.06 9.56 -6.36
N VAL A 199 5.85 10.06 -6.09
CA VAL A 199 5.17 9.89 -4.80
C VAL A 199 5.02 8.41 -4.44
N ILE A 200 4.51 7.60 -5.38
CA ILE A 200 4.33 6.16 -5.18
C ILE A 200 5.68 5.48 -4.89
N ARG A 201 6.73 5.82 -5.63
CA ARG A 201 8.09 5.27 -5.43
C ARG A 201 8.69 5.64 -4.08
N GLY A 202 8.39 6.83 -3.57
CA GLY A 202 8.80 7.23 -2.23
C GLY A 202 8.24 6.30 -1.15
N GLY A 203 7.01 5.80 -1.35
CA GLY A 203 6.41 4.74 -0.54
C GLY A 203 6.29 5.08 0.95
N LEU A 204 6.04 6.36 1.28
CA LEU A 204 5.92 6.85 2.66
C LEU A 204 4.47 6.86 3.17
N GLY A 205 3.70 5.88 2.74
CA GLY A 205 2.28 5.73 3.07
C GLY A 205 1.35 6.24 1.97
N PRO A 206 0.03 6.04 2.13
CA PRO A 206 -0.96 6.46 1.17
C PRO A 206 -1.25 7.97 1.27
N GLY A 207 -1.63 8.57 0.15
CA GLY A 207 -2.23 9.91 0.13
C GLY A 207 -3.67 9.89 0.67
N ALA A 208 -4.24 11.05 1.01
CA ALA A 208 -5.55 11.18 1.66
C ALA A 208 -6.66 10.36 0.94
N ARG A 209 -6.79 10.54 -0.37
CA ARG A 209 -7.72 9.80 -1.24
C ARG A 209 -7.44 8.29 -1.26
N ASP A 210 -6.19 7.89 -1.42
CA ASP A 210 -5.81 6.48 -1.53
C ASP A 210 -6.01 5.73 -0.21
N GLY A 211 -5.81 6.41 0.92
CA GLY A 211 -6.10 5.85 2.24
C GLY A 211 -7.60 5.72 2.50
N LEU A 212 -8.42 6.68 2.03
CA LEU A 212 -9.88 6.54 2.07
C LEU A 212 -10.33 5.31 1.27
N MET A 213 -9.78 5.12 0.07
CA MET A 213 -10.09 3.95 -0.76
C MET A 213 -9.68 2.63 -0.10
N THR A 214 -8.43 2.53 0.35
CA THR A 214 -7.91 1.29 0.97
C THR A 214 -8.57 0.99 2.31
N GLY A 215 -8.90 2.01 3.10
CA GLY A 215 -9.60 1.84 4.37
C GLY A 215 -11.06 1.46 4.21
N ALA A 216 -11.74 2.01 3.20
CA ALA A 216 -13.08 1.58 2.81
C ALA A 216 -13.11 0.11 2.37
N CYS A 217 -12.16 -0.31 1.53
CA CYS A 217 -12.01 -1.71 1.14
C CYS A 217 -11.76 -2.62 2.35
N ALA A 218 -10.83 -2.25 3.24
CA ALA A 218 -10.51 -3.03 4.43
C ALA A 218 -11.68 -3.10 5.43
N ARG A 219 -12.49 -2.05 5.53
CA ARG A 219 -13.60 -1.96 6.50
C ARG A 219 -14.87 -2.67 6.05
N TRP A 220 -15.17 -2.62 4.75
CA TRP A 220 -16.43 -3.11 4.17
C TRP A 220 -16.29 -4.32 3.24
N GLY A 221 -15.07 -4.80 2.99
CA GLY A 221 -14.82 -5.96 2.11
C GLY A 221 -15.11 -5.71 0.63
N LEU A 222 -15.25 -4.44 0.22
CA LEU A 222 -15.55 -4.07 -1.16
C LEU A 222 -14.30 -4.12 -2.05
N SER A 223 -14.49 -4.43 -3.34
CA SER A 223 -13.39 -4.40 -4.31
C SER A 223 -12.83 -2.98 -4.49
N VAL A 224 -11.51 -2.87 -4.72
CA VAL A 224 -10.82 -1.60 -4.99
C VAL A 224 -11.46 -0.87 -6.17
N ARG A 225 -11.87 -1.60 -7.20
CA ARG A 225 -12.54 -1.04 -8.38
C ARG A 225 -13.86 -0.37 -8.02
N THR A 226 -14.69 -1.04 -7.22
CA THR A 226 -16.00 -0.51 -6.80
C THR A 226 -15.84 0.76 -5.98
N VAL A 227 -14.98 0.75 -4.96
CA VAL A 227 -14.76 1.91 -4.09
C VAL A 227 -14.18 3.08 -4.87
N ARG A 228 -13.17 2.82 -5.71
CA ARG A 228 -12.56 3.86 -6.56
C ARG A 228 -13.60 4.49 -7.48
N THR A 229 -14.37 3.67 -8.20
CA THR A 229 -15.34 4.16 -9.18
C THR A 229 -16.47 4.93 -8.50
N GLY A 230 -16.97 4.44 -7.36
CA GLY A 230 -17.98 5.14 -6.57
C GLY A 230 -17.50 6.48 -6.05
N LEU A 231 -16.27 6.55 -5.53
CA LEU A 231 -15.66 7.81 -5.08
C LEU A 231 -15.47 8.80 -6.23
N GLU A 232 -14.86 8.37 -7.34
CA GLU A 232 -14.65 9.24 -8.51
C GLU A 232 -15.97 9.77 -9.08
N LEU A 233 -16.97 8.91 -9.26
CA LEU A 233 -18.26 9.33 -9.76
C LEU A 233 -18.98 10.23 -8.76
N GLY A 234 -18.94 9.90 -7.47
CA GLY A 234 -19.57 10.69 -6.41
C GLY A 234 -19.02 12.11 -6.36
N VAL A 235 -17.69 12.28 -6.37
CA VAL A 235 -17.08 13.63 -6.35
C VAL A 235 -17.27 14.37 -7.66
N LEU A 236 -17.26 13.68 -8.80
CA LEU A 236 -17.54 14.29 -10.09
C LEU A 236 -18.98 14.83 -10.13
N ILE A 237 -19.96 14.02 -9.73
CA ILE A 237 -21.38 14.42 -9.68
C ILE A 237 -21.54 15.58 -8.70
N LEU A 238 -20.97 15.50 -7.50
CA LEU A 238 -21.05 16.57 -6.51
C LEU A 238 -20.43 17.87 -7.05
N GLY A 239 -19.26 17.79 -7.69
CA GLY A 239 -18.61 18.95 -8.29
C GLY A 239 -19.44 19.56 -9.43
N LEU A 240 -20.04 18.74 -10.30
CA LEU A 240 -20.92 19.20 -11.37
C LEU A 240 -22.19 19.88 -10.84
N VAL A 241 -22.81 19.32 -9.79
CA VAL A 241 -23.98 19.92 -9.15
C VAL A 241 -23.61 21.27 -8.51
N LEU A 242 -22.52 21.33 -7.76
CA LEU A 242 -22.04 22.57 -7.12
C LEU A 242 -21.64 23.65 -8.14
N ALA A 243 -21.00 23.27 -9.25
CA ALA A 243 -20.59 24.19 -10.30
C ALA A 243 -21.72 24.60 -11.24
N ASN A 244 -22.90 23.97 -11.17
CA ASN A 244 -23.89 23.88 -12.26
C ASN A 244 -23.29 23.23 -13.54
N PRO A 245 -23.85 22.14 -14.08
CA PRO A 245 -23.27 21.42 -15.23
C PRO A 245 -23.02 22.31 -16.44
N VAL A 246 -23.93 23.25 -16.73
CA VAL A 246 -23.80 24.17 -17.87
C VAL A 246 -22.59 25.08 -17.69
N GLN A 247 -22.41 25.59 -16.47
CA GLN A 247 -21.29 26.46 -16.15
C GLN A 247 -19.97 25.69 -16.09
N ALA A 248 -19.96 24.45 -15.57
CA ALA A 248 -18.77 23.59 -15.56
C ALA A 248 -18.25 23.31 -16.98
N ILE A 249 -19.14 23.11 -17.95
CA ILE A 249 -18.79 22.92 -19.35
C ILE A 249 -18.32 24.26 -19.95
N ALA A 250 -19.06 25.35 -19.71
CA ALA A 250 -18.72 26.68 -20.24
C ALA A 250 -17.35 27.20 -19.76
N THR A 251 -16.97 26.91 -18.51
CA THR A 251 -15.66 27.32 -17.97
C THR A 251 -14.52 26.37 -18.36
N GLY A 252 -14.83 25.24 -19.00
CA GLY A 252 -13.87 24.20 -19.34
C GLY A 252 -13.39 23.38 -18.14
N THR A 253 -14.18 23.35 -17.07
CA THR A 253 -13.92 22.55 -15.85
C THR A 253 -14.24 21.07 -16.12
N ALA A 254 -15.29 20.80 -16.88
CA ALA A 254 -15.65 19.47 -17.36
C ALA A 254 -15.74 19.50 -18.89
N GLY A 255 -15.19 18.49 -19.56
CA GLY A 255 -15.18 18.46 -21.02
C GLY A 255 -14.41 17.28 -21.59
N PRO A 256 -14.06 17.31 -22.89
CA PRO A 256 -13.32 16.24 -23.56
C PRO A 256 -11.99 15.90 -22.88
N GLY A 257 -11.33 16.90 -22.29
CA GLY A 257 -10.10 16.72 -21.53
C GLY A 257 -10.30 15.86 -20.28
N THR A 258 -11.46 15.89 -19.63
CA THR A 258 -11.77 15.00 -18.49
C THR A 258 -11.74 13.54 -18.92
N VAL A 259 -12.28 13.23 -20.12
CA VAL A 259 -12.25 11.89 -20.69
C VAL A 259 -10.81 11.50 -21.07
N ALA A 260 -10.08 12.41 -21.71
CA ALA A 260 -8.67 12.18 -22.06
C ALA A 260 -7.82 11.88 -20.81
N ILE A 261 -7.99 12.65 -19.73
CA ILE A 261 -7.32 12.43 -18.45
C ILE A 261 -7.69 11.04 -17.90
N ALA A 262 -8.98 10.69 -17.84
CA ALA A 262 -9.43 9.40 -17.31
C ALA A 262 -8.84 8.20 -18.06
N LEU A 263 -8.69 8.30 -19.38
CA LEU A 263 -8.16 7.22 -20.23
C LEU A 263 -6.63 7.13 -20.20
N THR A 264 -5.91 8.25 -20.08
CA THR A 264 -4.45 8.29 -20.27
C THR A 264 -3.66 8.26 -18.96
N LEU A 265 -4.18 8.84 -17.89
CA LEU A 265 -3.43 9.07 -16.66
C LEU A 265 -3.03 7.75 -15.97
N GLY A 266 -3.94 6.78 -15.93
CA GLY A 266 -3.69 5.45 -15.36
C GLY A 266 -2.59 4.67 -16.09
N PRO A 267 -2.74 4.41 -17.41
CA PRO A 267 -1.71 3.74 -18.21
C PRO A 267 -0.34 4.44 -18.15
N LEU A 268 -0.31 5.78 -18.19
CA LEU A 268 0.94 6.53 -18.17
C LEU A 268 1.70 6.37 -16.84
N ILE A 269 0.99 6.44 -15.71
CA ILE A 269 1.59 6.14 -14.39
C ILE A 269 2.09 4.69 -14.35
N GLY A 270 1.30 3.74 -14.88
CA GLY A 270 1.69 2.32 -14.93
C GLY A 270 3.00 2.08 -15.69
N VAL A 271 3.16 2.70 -16.86
CA VAL A 271 4.40 2.65 -17.65
C VAL A 271 5.58 3.23 -16.86
N LEU A 272 5.40 4.41 -16.26
CA LEU A 272 6.43 5.07 -15.46
C LEU A 272 6.87 4.22 -14.26
N LEU A 273 5.96 3.48 -13.63
CA LEU A 273 6.30 2.58 -12.52
C LEU A 273 7.04 1.32 -13.01
N LYS A 274 6.62 0.72 -14.14
CA LYS A 274 7.20 -0.53 -14.67
C LYS A 274 8.66 -0.38 -15.14
N GLN A 275 9.03 0.78 -15.68
CA GLN A 275 10.36 1.05 -16.26
C GLN A 275 11.56 0.89 -15.30
N ARG A 276 11.37 0.65 -13.99
CA ARG A 276 12.47 0.37 -13.05
C ARG A 276 12.34 -0.91 -12.22
N ILE A 277 11.23 -1.64 -12.29
CA ILE A 277 11.10 -2.96 -11.64
C ILE A 277 11.88 -4.03 -12.42
N ALA A 278 12.14 -3.81 -13.71
CA ALA A 278 12.90 -4.72 -14.58
C ALA A 278 14.41 -4.84 -14.28
N LYS A 279 14.90 -4.39 -13.10
CA LYS A 279 16.31 -4.43 -12.70
C LYS A 279 16.55 -5.14 -11.35
N THR A 280 15.68 -6.04 -10.92
CA THR A 280 16.02 -6.99 -9.86
C THR A 280 16.43 -8.31 -10.50
N PRO A 281 17.68 -8.79 -10.34
CA PRO A 281 18.03 -10.14 -10.75
C PRO A 281 17.13 -11.11 -9.99
N THR A 282 16.33 -11.88 -10.72
CA THR A 282 15.60 -13.00 -10.15
C THR A 282 16.64 -13.99 -9.63
N THR A 283 16.73 -14.14 -8.31
CA THR A 283 17.43 -15.29 -7.71
C THR A 283 16.77 -16.55 -8.27
N PRO A 284 17.51 -17.51 -8.85
CA PRO A 284 16.94 -18.74 -9.37
C PRO A 284 16.19 -19.47 -8.25
N THR A 285 14.92 -19.81 -8.52
CA THR A 285 14.10 -20.66 -7.66
C THR A 285 14.85 -21.98 -7.42
N PRO A 286 15.03 -22.42 -6.15
CA PRO A 286 15.60 -23.74 -5.89
C PRO A 286 14.68 -24.80 -6.50
N THR A 287 15.25 -25.65 -7.36
CA THR A 287 14.61 -26.84 -7.93
C THR A 287 14.05 -27.69 -6.80
N PRO A 288 12.78 -28.13 -6.84
CA PRO A 288 12.24 -29.00 -5.82
C PRO A 288 12.99 -30.35 -5.86
N THR A 289 13.70 -30.66 -4.77
CA THR A 289 14.32 -31.97 -4.55
C THR A 289 13.22 -33.01 -4.44
N THR A 290 13.15 -33.92 -5.40
CA THR A 290 12.27 -35.09 -5.38
C THR A 290 12.57 -35.92 -4.14
N GLN A 291 11.64 -35.99 -3.18
CA GLN A 291 11.75 -36.96 -2.08
C GLN A 291 11.38 -38.36 -2.58
N PRO A 292 12.09 -39.43 -2.17
CA PRO A 292 11.76 -40.80 -2.53
C PRO A 292 10.43 -41.22 -1.89
N GLN A 293 9.49 -41.69 -2.71
CA GLN A 293 8.23 -42.29 -2.25
C GLN A 293 8.52 -43.59 -1.49
N VAL A 294 8.08 -43.66 -0.22
CA VAL A 294 8.07 -44.91 0.55
C VAL A 294 6.71 -45.58 0.29
N SER A 295 6.74 -46.74 -0.38
CA SER A 295 5.56 -47.58 -0.61
C SER A 295 5.15 -48.31 0.68
N PRO A 296 3.87 -48.31 1.06
CA PRO A 296 3.39 -49.11 2.18
C PRO A 296 3.28 -50.59 1.76
N SER A 297 3.78 -51.49 2.61
CA SER A 297 3.53 -52.95 2.58
C SER A 297 2.63 -53.32 3.76
#